data_AF-A0A6M1YPR0-F1
#
_entry.id   AF-A0A6M1YPR0-F1
#
_cell.length_a   1.000
_cell.length_b   1.000
_cell.length_c   1.000
_cell.angle_alpha   90.00
_cell.angle_beta   90.00
_cell.angle_gamma   90.00
#
_symmetry.space_group_name_H-M   'P 1'
#
loop_
_entity.id
_entity.type
_entity.pdbx_description
1 polymer ?
#
loop_
_entity_poly.entity_id
_entity_poly.type
_entity_poly.pdbx_seq_one_letter_code
_entity_poly.pdbx_strand_id
1 'polypeptide(L)'
;MSDLSQVKGINARQIKLLQENGVSTAEALAMSTLNIVSEIDGLGDKTAKKLIWNARNALGMTDFITAADIDENVEFITTGSSELNRILGGGFQTGKLTEVYGPFKSGKTNLAHTLSVTIQLSKSRGGLESSVAYIDTENTFSKEKIKRIAKRFELDPNEVLSKIFHVRIYSSDHQSQMIMKAETLCKTRNVSLIVVDSLMSLMRAEYVGIGMLARRQGVLNNMLHGLSRIAETYNCGVLVTNQVATKMMGMFSGDDAIGGNSEIIFNDSLLNNCPWLSLPCNV
;
A
#
# COMPACT_ATOMS: atom_id res chain seq x y z
N MET A 1 -16.05 11.39 0.31
CA MET A 1 -14.82 12.03 0.84
C MET A 1 -15.16 13.45 1.22
N SER A 2 -14.88 13.79 2.46
CA SER A 2 -15.25 15.04 3.11
C SER A 2 -14.20 16.10 2.82
N ASP A 3 -14.65 17.30 2.42
CA ASP A 3 -13.75 18.38 2.06
C ASP A 3 -13.08 18.99 3.31
N LEU A 4 -11.84 19.45 3.16
CA LEU A 4 -11.10 20.11 4.23
C LEU A 4 -11.83 21.35 4.76
N SER A 5 -12.64 22.02 3.93
CA SER A 5 -13.45 23.18 4.33
C SER A 5 -14.46 22.89 5.44
N GLN A 6 -14.84 21.62 5.65
CA GLN A 6 -15.74 21.21 6.72
C GLN A 6 -15.06 21.18 8.10
N VAL A 7 -13.73 21.21 8.15
CA VAL A 7 -12.96 21.21 9.39
C VAL A 7 -13.07 22.57 10.07
N LYS A 8 -13.68 22.61 11.26
CA LYS A 8 -13.87 23.86 12.00
C LYS A 8 -12.54 24.56 12.28
N GLY A 9 -12.45 25.86 11.94
CA GLY A 9 -11.30 26.70 12.27
C GLY A 9 -10.08 26.52 11.38
N ILE A 10 -10.22 25.84 10.24
CA ILE A 10 -9.22 25.83 9.17
C ILE A 10 -9.39 27.09 8.30
N ASN A 11 -8.28 27.67 7.83
CA ASN A 11 -8.30 28.81 6.91
C ASN A 11 -7.81 28.43 5.51
N ALA A 12 -8.10 29.27 4.51
CA ALA A 12 -7.76 28.99 3.10
C ALA A 12 -6.25 28.79 2.86
N ARG A 13 -5.38 29.47 3.63
CA ARG A 13 -3.93 29.29 3.55
C ARG A 13 -3.51 27.91 4.05
N GLN A 14 -4.09 27.45 5.16
CA GLN A 14 -3.82 26.13 5.74
C GLN A 14 -4.33 25.02 4.81
N ILE A 15 -5.51 25.19 4.20
CA ILE A 15 -6.03 24.24 3.21
C ILE A 15 -5.03 24.07 2.07
N LYS A 16 -4.54 25.18 1.51
CA LYS A 16 -3.57 25.14 0.40
C LYS A 16 -2.25 24.46 0.81
N LEU A 17 -1.71 24.80 1.97
CA LEU A 17 -0.49 24.16 2.50
C LEU A 17 -0.66 22.66 2.70
N LEU A 18 -1.78 22.23 3.30
CA LEU A 18 -2.07 20.81 3.51
C LEU A 18 -2.19 20.08 2.16
N GLN A 19 -2.90 20.66 1.19
CA GLN A 19 -3.06 20.09 -0.14
C GLN A 19 -1.73 19.97 -0.89
N GLU A 20 -0.85 20.99 -0.81
CA GLU A 20 0.49 20.97 -1.39
C GLU A 20 1.39 19.87 -0.78
N ASN A 21 1.11 19.47 0.47
CA ASN A 21 1.83 18.42 1.20
C ASN A 21 1.07 17.08 1.23
N GLY A 22 0.12 16.87 0.30
CA GLY A 22 -0.60 15.60 0.14
C GLY A 22 -1.84 15.42 1.01
N VAL A 23 -1.96 16.15 2.12
CA VAL A 23 -3.13 16.11 3.02
C VAL A 23 -4.27 16.91 2.43
N SER A 24 -5.13 16.27 1.66
CA SER A 24 -6.10 16.98 0.82
C SER A 24 -7.57 16.63 1.10
N THR A 25 -7.87 15.79 2.08
CA THR A 25 -9.24 15.54 2.59
C THR A 25 -9.29 15.68 4.12
N ALA A 26 -10.49 15.86 4.67
CA ALA A 26 -10.68 15.83 6.11
C ALA A 26 -10.29 14.46 6.72
N GLU A 27 -10.59 13.36 6.02
CA GLU A 27 -10.18 12.01 6.43
C GLU A 27 -8.65 11.87 6.48
N ALA A 28 -7.94 12.33 5.45
CA ALA A 28 -6.48 12.31 5.41
C ALA A 28 -5.85 13.11 6.55
N LEU A 29 -6.47 14.25 6.93
CA LEU A 29 -6.04 15.08 8.05
C LEU A 29 -6.33 14.41 9.39
N ALA A 30 -7.50 13.79 9.56
CA ALA A 30 -7.88 13.10 10.78
C ALA A 30 -7.00 11.87 11.08
N MET A 31 -6.59 11.14 10.03
CA MET A 31 -5.71 9.98 10.09
C MET A 31 -4.22 10.34 10.13
N SER A 32 -3.85 11.61 9.92
CA SER A 32 -2.45 12.05 9.98
C SER A 32 -1.90 12.05 11.40
N THR A 33 -0.60 11.79 11.53
CA THR A 33 0.13 11.94 12.79
C THR A 33 0.50 13.39 13.03
N LEU A 34 0.74 13.74 14.30
CA LEU A 34 1.16 15.09 14.66
C LEU A 34 2.43 15.51 13.92
N ASN A 35 3.45 14.64 13.91
CA ASN A 35 4.76 14.95 13.34
C ASN A 35 4.67 15.35 11.86
N ILE A 36 3.90 14.60 11.06
CA ILE A 36 3.72 14.88 9.63
C ILE A 36 3.10 16.27 9.41
N VAL A 37 2.07 16.61 10.18
CA VAL A 37 1.37 17.89 10.01
C VAL A 37 2.16 19.06 10.60
N SER A 38 2.92 18.83 11.67
CA SER A 38 3.75 19.86 12.29
C SER A 38 5.02 20.21 11.52
N GLU A 39 5.52 19.27 10.69
CA GLU A 39 6.66 19.48 9.82
C GLU A 39 6.33 20.37 8.61
N ILE A 40 5.05 20.59 8.29
CA ILE A 40 4.64 21.48 7.21
C ILE A 40 4.95 22.92 7.61
N ASP A 41 5.78 23.60 6.82
CA ASP A 41 6.18 24.99 7.05
C ASP A 41 4.96 25.91 7.24
N GLY A 42 4.87 26.49 8.43
CA GLY A 42 3.76 27.37 8.84
C GLY A 42 2.64 26.68 9.63
N LEU A 43 2.72 25.37 9.85
CA LEU A 43 1.82 24.61 10.74
C LEU A 43 2.59 24.17 11.99
N GLY A 44 2.78 25.05 12.97
CA GLY A 44 3.40 24.63 14.25
C GLY A 44 2.53 23.63 15.05
N ASP A 45 3.14 22.91 15.99
CA ASP A 45 2.52 21.83 16.79
C ASP A 45 1.12 22.14 17.34
N LYS A 46 0.94 23.33 17.91
CA LYS A 46 -0.34 23.73 18.52
C LYS A 46 -1.45 23.80 17.47
N THR A 47 -1.14 24.32 16.30
CA THR A 47 -2.07 24.43 15.17
C THR A 47 -2.35 23.05 14.59
N ALA A 48 -1.32 22.24 14.38
CA ALA A 48 -1.44 20.87 13.88
C ALA A 48 -2.36 20.01 14.77
N LYS A 49 -2.13 20.00 16.10
CA LYS A 49 -2.99 19.29 17.07
C LYS A 49 -4.45 19.71 16.96
N LYS A 50 -4.71 21.02 16.87
CA LYS A 50 -6.07 21.56 16.81
C LYS A 50 -6.76 21.18 15.50
N LEU A 51 -6.06 21.28 14.37
CA LEU A 51 -6.60 20.91 13.05
C LEU A 51 -6.94 19.42 12.98
N ILE A 52 -6.05 18.54 13.44
CA ILE A 52 -6.29 17.09 13.49
C ILE A 52 -7.49 16.77 14.37
N TRP A 53 -7.57 17.35 15.58
CA TRP A 53 -8.69 17.14 16.49
C TRP A 53 -10.02 17.61 15.88
N ASN A 54 -10.04 18.78 15.26
CA ASN A 54 -11.24 19.31 14.61
C ASN A 54 -11.68 18.45 13.43
N ALA A 55 -10.74 17.88 12.66
CA ALA A 55 -11.05 16.94 11.59
C ALA A 55 -11.67 15.65 12.13
N ARG A 56 -11.12 15.09 13.22
CA ARG A 56 -11.68 13.90 13.89
C ARG A 56 -13.09 14.13 14.41
N ASN A 57 -13.35 15.28 15.04
CA ASN A 57 -14.70 15.64 15.51
C ASN A 57 -15.68 15.76 14.33
N ALA A 58 -15.26 16.40 13.24
CA ALA A 58 -16.12 16.58 12.05
C ALA A 58 -16.50 15.24 11.40
N LEU A 59 -15.66 14.21 11.56
CA LEU A 59 -15.88 12.86 11.05
C LEU A 59 -16.49 11.89 12.07
N GLY A 60 -16.84 12.36 13.27
CA GLY A 60 -17.38 11.49 14.33
C GLY A 60 -16.37 10.47 14.88
N MET A 61 -15.07 10.67 14.66
CA MET A 61 -14.00 9.75 15.09
C MET A 61 -13.60 9.92 16.57
N THR A 62 -14.32 10.75 17.32
CA THR A 62 -14.03 11.05 18.73
C THR A 62 -14.91 10.32 19.71
N ASP A 63 -15.94 9.65 19.21
CA ASP A 63 -16.88 8.88 20.02
C ASP A 63 -16.55 7.39 19.94
N PHE A 64 -16.75 6.69 21.05
CA PHE A 64 -16.67 5.23 21.07
C PHE A 64 -17.98 4.67 20.50
N ILE A 65 -17.88 3.86 19.47
CA ILE A 65 -19.03 3.13 18.89
C ILE A 65 -19.07 1.69 19.41
N THR A 66 -20.23 1.04 19.31
CA THR A 66 -20.32 -0.38 19.65
C THR A 66 -19.70 -1.23 18.54
N ALA A 67 -19.21 -2.42 18.87
CA ALA A 67 -18.66 -3.32 17.87
C ALA A 67 -19.69 -3.74 16.79
N ALA A 68 -20.99 -3.66 17.10
CA ALA A 68 -22.06 -3.96 16.16
C ALA A 68 -22.25 -2.86 15.10
N ASP A 69 -21.81 -1.64 15.39
CA ASP A 69 -21.95 -0.47 14.49
C ASP A 69 -20.69 -0.25 13.63
N ILE A 70 -19.71 -1.15 13.69
CA ILE A 70 -18.51 -1.08 12.85
C ILE A 70 -18.91 -1.43 11.41
N ASP A 71 -18.81 -0.44 10.52
CA ASP A 71 -19.01 -0.63 9.08
C ASP A 71 -17.70 -1.03 8.41
N GLU A 72 -17.55 -2.32 8.11
CA GLU A 72 -16.43 -2.84 7.34
C GLU A 72 -16.64 -2.56 5.84
N ASN A 73 -16.26 -1.36 5.39
CA ASN A 73 -16.27 -0.97 3.97
C ASN A 73 -15.14 -1.66 3.16
N VAL A 74 -15.05 -2.98 3.26
CA VAL A 74 -14.00 -3.79 2.62
C VAL A 74 -14.48 -4.27 1.25
N GLU A 75 -13.71 -3.93 0.21
CA GLU A 75 -13.87 -4.51 -1.12
C GLU A 75 -12.77 -5.56 -1.36
N PHE A 76 -13.05 -6.52 -2.24
CA PHE A 76 -12.14 -7.62 -2.53
C PHE A 76 -11.74 -7.62 -4.01
N ILE A 77 -10.45 -7.86 -4.25
CA ILE A 77 -9.87 -8.02 -5.57
C ILE A 77 -9.50 -9.49 -5.75
N THR A 78 -9.99 -10.13 -6.81
CA THR A 78 -9.65 -11.52 -7.10
C THR A 78 -8.15 -11.67 -7.39
N THR A 79 -7.54 -12.69 -6.81
CA THR A 79 -6.14 -13.06 -7.10
C THR A 79 -6.00 -13.88 -8.38
N GLY A 80 -7.11 -14.28 -9.01
CA GLY A 80 -7.11 -15.18 -10.17
C GLY A 80 -6.95 -16.66 -9.82
N SER A 81 -6.90 -17.01 -8.53
CA SER A 81 -6.96 -18.38 -8.01
C SER A 81 -8.08 -18.49 -6.97
N SER A 82 -8.94 -19.50 -7.11
CA SER A 82 -10.00 -19.82 -6.15
C SER A 82 -9.42 -20.21 -4.80
N GLU A 83 -8.32 -20.97 -4.78
CA GLU A 83 -7.68 -21.44 -3.56
C GLU A 83 -7.07 -20.28 -2.79
N LEU A 84 -6.35 -19.39 -3.48
CA LEU A 84 -5.76 -18.23 -2.85
C LEU A 84 -6.84 -17.25 -2.37
N ASN A 85 -7.90 -17.02 -3.14
CA ASN A 85 -9.04 -16.22 -2.67
C ASN A 85 -9.69 -16.82 -1.42
N ARG A 86 -9.90 -18.15 -1.37
CA ARG A 86 -10.46 -18.83 -0.19
C ARG A 86 -9.58 -18.64 1.03
N ILE A 87 -8.27 -18.78 0.85
CA ILE A 87 -7.28 -18.62 1.91
C ILE A 87 -7.24 -17.17 2.43
N LEU A 88 -7.44 -16.18 1.55
CA LEU A 88 -7.54 -14.76 1.89
C LEU A 88 -8.94 -14.33 2.38
N GLY A 89 -9.86 -15.27 2.60
CA GLY A 89 -11.21 -14.95 3.06
C GLY A 89 -12.10 -14.22 2.03
N GLY A 90 -11.77 -14.31 0.74
CA GLY A 90 -12.57 -13.72 -0.36
C GLY A 90 -11.73 -13.18 -1.51
N GLY A 91 -10.48 -12.80 -1.24
CA GLY A 91 -9.58 -12.17 -2.20
C GLY A 91 -8.64 -11.19 -1.53
N PHE A 92 -7.92 -10.40 -2.31
CA PHE A 92 -7.06 -9.35 -1.80
C PHE A 92 -7.90 -8.16 -1.34
N GLN A 93 -7.80 -7.78 -0.07
CA GLN A 93 -8.67 -6.78 0.57
C GLN A 93 -8.22 -5.35 0.28
N THR A 94 -9.17 -4.44 0.07
CA THR A 94 -8.95 -3.00 0.14
C THR A 94 -8.97 -2.48 1.58
N GLY A 95 -8.52 -1.25 1.79
CA GLY A 95 -8.53 -0.63 3.12
C GLY A 95 -7.41 -1.11 4.04
N LYS A 96 -6.57 -2.04 3.58
CA LYS A 96 -5.51 -2.66 4.37
C LYS A 96 -4.18 -2.72 3.63
N LEU A 97 -3.12 -2.80 4.43
CA LEU A 97 -1.77 -3.14 4.00
C LEU A 97 -1.55 -4.65 4.16
N THR A 98 -1.22 -5.30 3.06
CA THR A 98 -0.88 -6.73 3.00
C THR A 98 0.57 -6.90 2.61
N GLU A 99 1.33 -7.58 3.46
CA GLU A 99 2.71 -7.97 3.17
C GLU A 99 2.76 -9.41 2.64
N VAL A 100 3.44 -9.59 1.52
CA VAL A 100 3.76 -10.92 0.98
C VAL A 100 5.27 -11.09 0.98
N TYR A 101 5.74 -12.05 1.79
CA TYR A 101 7.16 -12.36 1.90
C TYR A 101 7.47 -13.78 1.44
N GLY A 102 8.73 -14.01 1.07
CA GLY A 102 9.19 -15.33 0.67
C GLY A 102 10.57 -15.28 -0.01
N PRO A 103 11.18 -16.44 -0.29
CA PRO A 103 12.45 -16.50 -1.00
C PRO A 103 12.37 -15.92 -2.41
N PHE A 104 13.52 -15.63 -3.02
CA PHE A 104 13.56 -15.19 -4.42
C PHE A 104 12.86 -16.23 -5.32
N LYS A 105 12.15 -15.77 -6.37
CA LYS A 105 11.31 -16.58 -7.26
C LYS A 105 10.08 -17.28 -6.64
N SER A 106 9.68 -16.96 -5.41
CA SER A 106 8.46 -17.51 -4.77
C SER A 106 7.12 -16.99 -5.34
N GLY A 107 7.12 -16.23 -6.45
CA GLY A 107 5.90 -15.73 -7.07
C GLY A 107 5.37 -14.37 -6.59
N LYS A 108 6.05 -13.68 -5.67
CA LYS A 108 5.64 -12.34 -5.16
C LYS A 108 5.35 -11.31 -6.25
N THR A 109 6.31 -11.06 -7.14
CA THR A 109 6.13 -10.17 -8.29
C THR A 109 5.05 -10.67 -9.27
N ASN A 110 4.85 -11.99 -9.39
CA ASN A 110 3.78 -12.52 -10.23
C ASN A 110 2.40 -12.23 -9.63
N LEU A 111 2.25 -12.33 -8.32
CA LEU A 111 1.04 -11.92 -7.61
C LEU A 111 0.80 -10.42 -7.77
N ALA A 112 1.84 -9.60 -7.60
CA ALA A 112 1.79 -8.15 -7.82
C ALA A 112 1.32 -7.77 -9.24
N HIS A 113 1.89 -8.38 -10.26
CA HIS A 113 1.45 -8.20 -11.64
C HIS A 113 0.01 -8.69 -11.86
N THR A 114 -0.39 -9.80 -11.23
CA THR A 114 -1.74 -10.35 -11.38
C THR A 114 -2.78 -9.41 -10.78
N LEU A 115 -2.55 -8.95 -9.55
CA LEU A 115 -3.42 -7.97 -8.88
C LEU A 115 -3.48 -6.65 -9.65
N SER A 116 -2.38 -6.23 -10.27
CA SER A 116 -2.34 -5.03 -11.11
C SER A 116 -3.24 -5.11 -12.35
N VAL A 117 -3.60 -6.32 -12.78
CA VAL A 117 -4.54 -6.56 -13.88
C VAL A 117 -5.95 -6.83 -13.35
N THR A 118 -6.09 -7.66 -12.33
CA THR A 118 -7.41 -8.10 -11.85
C THR A 118 -8.22 -6.99 -11.19
N ILE A 119 -7.57 -6.00 -10.57
CA ILE A 119 -8.28 -4.81 -10.06
C ILE A 119 -8.99 -4.02 -11.16
N GLN A 120 -8.53 -4.12 -12.41
CA GLN A 120 -9.14 -3.40 -13.54
C GLN A 120 -10.39 -4.09 -14.08
N LEU A 121 -10.70 -5.31 -13.60
CA LEU A 121 -11.94 -6.02 -13.95
C LEU A 121 -13.16 -5.30 -13.38
N SER A 122 -14.33 -5.54 -14.00
CA SER A 122 -15.62 -5.13 -13.44
C SER A 122 -15.86 -5.75 -12.06
N LYS A 123 -16.68 -5.09 -11.23
CA LYS A 123 -17.10 -5.65 -9.92
C LYS A 123 -17.68 -7.05 -10.02
N SER A 124 -18.49 -7.33 -11.05
CA SER A 124 -19.05 -8.67 -11.31
C SER A 124 -18.02 -9.77 -11.56
N ARG A 125 -16.80 -9.40 -11.96
CA ARG A 125 -15.67 -10.29 -12.24
C ARG A 125 -14.61 -10.26 -11.12
N GLY A 126 -14.91 -9.63 -9.99
CA GLY A 126 -14.03 -9.55 -8.82
C GLY A 126 -12.91 -8.50 -8.94
N GLY A 127 -13.08 -7.48 -9.78
CA GLY A 127 -12.21 -6.28 -9.78
C GLY A 127 -12.97 -5.05 -9.29
N LEU A 128 -12.35 -3.87 -9.43
CA LEU A 128 -12.90 -2.59 -8.97
C LEU A 128 -12.91 -1.51 -10.06
N GLU A 129 -12.62 -1.88 -11.31
CA GLU A 129 -12.51 -0.94 -12.44
C GLU A 129 -11.55 0.23 -12.18
N SER A 130 -10.51 -0.05 -11.38
CA SER A 130 -9.59 0.95 -10.83
C SER A 130 -8.20 0.84 -11.44
N SER A 131 -7.44 1.93 -11.36
CA SER A 131 -6.03 2.02 -11.74
C SER A 131 -5.09 1.54 -10.63
N VAL A 132 -3.79 1.45 -10.95
CA VAL A 132 -2.74 0.93 -10.06
C VAL A 132 -1.56 1.89 -9.99
N ALA A 133 -1.00 2.10 -8.79
CA ALA A 133 0.32 2.70 -8.63
C ALA A 133 1.34 1.60 -8.32
N TYR A 134 2.36 1.45 -9.17
CA TYR A 134 3.41 0.45 -9.04
C TYR A 134 4.75 1.11 -8.75
N ILE A 135 5.25 0.91 -7.53
CA ILE A 135 6.52 1.41 -7.04
C ILE A 135 7.54 0.28 -7.13
N ASP A 136 8.39 0.32 -8.15
CA ASP A 136 9.38 -0.72 -8.46
C ASP A 136 10.77 -0.31 -7.95
N THR A 137 11.29 -1.03 -6.96
CA THR A 137 12.63 -0.81 -6.39
C THR A 137 13.68 -1.79 -6.94
N GLU A 138 13.25 -2.93 -7.47
CA GLU A 138 14.12 -4.02 -7.91
C GLU A 138 14.18 -4.17 -9.46
N ASN A 139 13.44 -3.32 -10.18
CA ASN A 139 13.27 -3.37 -11.64
C ASN A 139 12.70 -4.72 -12.10
N THR A 140 11.68 -5.21 -11.39
CA THR A 140 11.03 -6.50 -11.63
C THR A 140 9.79 -6.37 -12.53
N PHE A 141 9.31 -5.15 -12.76
CA PHE A 141 8.12 -4.91 -13.56
C PHE A 141 8.30 -5.32 -15.02
N SER A 142 7.36 -6.11 -15.55
CA SER A 142 7.41 -6.61 -16.93
C SER A 142 6.12 -6.34 -17.68
N LYS A 143 6.20 -5.43 -18.67
CA LYS A 143 5.09 -5.13 -19.57
C LYS A 143 4.58 -6.39 -20.29
N GLU A 144 5.48 -7.27 -20.70
CA GLU A 144 5.11 -8.51 -21.41
C GLU A 144 4.31 -9.46 -20.51
N LYS A 145 4.70 -9.61 -19.24
CA LYS A 145 3.93 -10.39 -18.26
C LYS A 145 2.54 -9.79 -18.05
N ILE A 146 2.44 -8.46 -17.89
CA ILE A 146 1.14 -7.77 -17.79
C ILE A 146 0.27 -8.06 -19.01
N LYS A 147 0.80 -7.93 -20.23
CA LYS A 147 0.06 -8.22 -21.47
C LYS A 147 -0.45 -9.67 -21.50
N ARG A 148 0.36 -10.62 -21.07
CA ARG A 148 -0.03 -12.04 -20.99
C ARG A 148 -1.16 -12.27 -19.99
N ILE A 149 -1.09 -11.65 -18.82
CA ILE A 149 -2.13 -11.74 -17.79
C ILE A 149 -3.42 -11.05 -18.27
N ALA A 150 -3.32 -9.88 -18.90
CA ALA A 150 -4.47 -9.16 -19.48
C ALA A 150 -5.24 -10.04 -20.48
N LYS A 151 -4.52 -10.70 -21.41
CA LYS A 151 -5.12 -11.64 -22.37
C LYS A 151 -5.83 -12.80 -21.67
N ARG A 152 -5.26 -13.35 -20.60
CA ARG A 152 -5.89 -14.44 -19.82
C ARG A 152 -7.24 -14.01 -19.23
N PHE A 153 -7.38 -12.74 -18.87
CA PHE A 153 -8.62 -12.17 -18.35
C PHE A 153 -9.47 -11.48 -19.43
N GLU A 154 -9.17 -11.67 -20.71
CA GLU A 154 -9.93 -11.10 -21.84
C GLU A 154 -10.01 -9.57 -21.79
N LEU A 155 -8.95 -8.91 -21.31
CA LEU A 155 -8.79 -7.46 -21.31
C LEU A 155 -7.87 -7.02 -22.45
N ASP A 156 -8.09 -5.81 -22.98
CA ASP A 156 -7.16 -5.21 -23.94
C ASP A 156 -5.82 -4.89 -23.25
N PRO A 157 -4.69 -5.45 -23.73
CA PRO A 157 -3.41 -5.24 -23.07
C PRO A 157 -2.91 -3.80 -23.07
N ASN A 158 -3.31 -2.97 -24.05
CA ASN A 158 -2.86 -1.58 -24.13
C ASN A 158 -3.66 -0.70 -23.16
N GLU A 159 -4.97 -0.91 -23.05
CA GLU A 159 -5.78 -0.27 -22.01
C GLU A 159 -5.26 -0.63 -20.61
N VAL A 160 -5.00 -1.91 -20.35
CA VAL A 160 -4.49 -2.36 -19.04
C VAL A 160 -3.19 -1.65 -18.66
N LEU A 161 -2.27 -1.52 -19.61
CA LEU A 161 -1.00 -0.82 -19.40
C LEU A 161 -1.20 0.69 -19.17
N SER A 162 -2.21 1.31 -19.78
CA SER A 162 -2.48 2.74 -19.61
C SER A 162 -2.97 3.11 -18.20
N LYS A 163 -3.56 2.14 -17.48
CA LYS A 163 -4.07 2.30 -16.11
C LYS A 163 -3.09 1.86 -15.02
N ILE A 164 -1.85 1.50 -15.38
CA ILE A 164 -0.78 1.16 -14.44
C ILE A 164 0.25 2.30 -14.43
N PHE A 165 0.26 3.07 -13.35
CA PHE A 165 1.22 4.15 -13.11
C PHE A 165 2.48 3.58 -12.46
N HIS A 166 3.52 3.39 -13.26
CA HIS A 166 4.78 2.80 -12.81
C HIS A 166 5.83 3.88 -12.52
N VAL A 167 6.53 3.76 -11.39
CA VAL A 167 7.72 4.54 -11.06
C VAL A 167 8.86 3.62 -10.64
N ARG A 168 10.05 3.87 -11.16
CA ARG A 168 11.28 3.18 -10.74
C ARG A 168 11.99 3.99 -9.66
N ILE A 169 12.32 3.34 -8.56
CA ILE A 169 12.94 3.96 -7.40
C ILE A 169 14.43 3.59 -7.33
N TYR A 170 15.23 4.52 -6.85
CA TYR A 170 16.68 4.39 -6.76
C TYR A 170 17.25 4.68 -5.36
N SER A 171 16.44 5.22 -4.44
CA SER A 171 16.83 5.49 -3.06
C SER A 171 15.65 5.43 -2.08
N SER A 172 15.93 5.25 -0.79
CA SER A 172 14.89 5.22 0.27
C SER A 172 14.16 6.56 0.42
N ASP A 173 14.84 7.68 0.22
CA ASP A 173 14.23 9.01 0.19
C ASP A 173 13.26 9.16 -1.00
N HIS A 174 13.70 8.75 -2.19
CA HIS A 174 12.85 8.74 -3.38
C HIS A 174 11.61 7.85 -3.18
N GLN A 175 11.77 6.69 -2.51
CA GLN A 175 10.65 5.82 -2.16
C GLN A 175 9.62 6.54 -1.26
N SER A 176 10.09 7.21 -0.20
CA SER A 176 9.24 7.96 0.73
C SER A 176 8.45 9.06 0.01
N GLN A 177 9.12 9.81 -0.86
CA GLN A 177 8.46 10.85 -1.67
C GLN A 177 7.41 10.27 -2.62
N MET A 178 7.65 9.11 -3.23
CA MET A 178 6.69 8.49 -4.14
C MET A 178 5.48 7.90 -3.41
N ILE A 179 5.64 7.40 -2.17
CA ILE A 179 4.51 7.01 -1.32
C ILE A 179 3.61 8.21 -1.04
N MET A 180 4.17 9.39 -0.74
CA MET A 180 3.37 10.61 -0.58
C MET A 180 2.66 11.01 -1.88
N LYS A 181 3.31 10.87 -3.04
CA LYS A 181 2.66 11.14 -4.34
C LYS A 181 1.59 10.12 -4.71
N ALA A 182 1.66 8.88 -4.20
CA ALA A 182 0.65 7.86 -4.43
C ALA A 182 -0.72 8.29 -3.86
N GLU A 183 -0.75 9.02 -2.74
CA GLU A 183 -1.97 9.63 -2.19
C GLU A 183 -2.68 10.53 -3.22
N THR A 184 -1.91 11.37 -3.93
CA THR A 184 -2.46 12.25 -4.98
C THR A 184 -2.98 11.46 -6.19
N LEU A 185 -2.36 10.31 -6.51
CA LEU A 185 -2.81 9.44 -7.58
C LEU A 185 -4.15 8.76 -7.26
N CYS A 186 -4.36 8.34 -6.00
CA CYS A 186 -5.64 7.79 -5.54
C CYS A 186 -6.80 8.74 -5.86
N LYS A 187 -6.60 10.06 -5.68
CA LYS A 187 -7.60 11.09 -5.99
C LYS A 187 -7.79 11.36 -7.46
N THR A 188 -6.68 11.61 -8.17
CA THR A 188 -6.73 12.19 -9.52
C THR A 188 -6.93 11.14 -10.62
N ARG A 189 -6.55 9.89 -10.35
CA ARG A 189 -6.48 8.81 -11.35
C ARG A 189 -7.26 7.56 -10.96
N ASN A 190 -8.09 7.62 -9.93
CA ASN A 190 -8.89 6.49 -9.43
C ASN A 190 -8.00 5.26 -9.17
N VAL A 191 -7.00 5.42 -8.30
CA VAL A 191 -6.09 4.32 -7.91
C VAL A 191 -6.54 3.73 -6.58
N SER A 192 -6.88 2.44 -6.60
CA SER A 192 -7.31 1.64 -5.44
C SER A 192 -6.40 0.42 -5.19
N LEU A 193 -5.26 0.32 -5.90
CA LEU A 193 -4.16 -0.60 -5.57
C LEU A 193 -2.82 0.12 -5.63
N ILE A 194 -2.06 0.03 -4.55
CA ILE A 194 -0.66 0.46 -4.49
C ILE A 194 0.20 -0.79 -4.31
N VAL A 195 1.17 -0.97 -5.19
CA VAL A 195 2.15 -2.06 -5.12
C VAL A 195 3.52 -1.46 -4.81
N VAL A 196 4.20 -2.02 -3.82
CA VAL A 196 5.61 -1.72 -3.50
C VAL A 196 6.43 -3.01 -3.64
N ASP A 197 7.15 -3.14 -4.75
CA ASP A 197 7.98 -4.31 -5.07
C ASP A 197 9.46 -3.92 -5.18
N SER A 198 10.30 -4.05 -4.16
CA SER A 198 10.02 -4.46 -2.76
C SER A 198 10.28 -3.32 -1.78
N LEU A 199 9.67 -3.38 -0.59
CA LEU A 199 9.83 -2.32 0.43
C LEU A 199 11.23 -2.34 1.06
N MET A 200 11.80 -3.52 1.27
CA MET A 200 13.02 -3.69 2.06
C MET A 200 14.33 -3.61 1.26
N SER A 201 14.29 -3.70 -0.07
CA SER A 201 15.50 -3.77 -0.90
C SER A 201 16.45 -2.58 -0.69
N LEU A 202 15.95 -1.35 -0.88
CA LEU A 202 16.74 -0.12 -0.74
C LEU A 202 17.16 0.13 0.72
N MET A 203 16.29 -0.21 1.67
CA MET A 203 16.56 -0.06 3.10
C MET A 203 17.75 -0.92 3.55
N ARG A 204 17.91 -2.12 2.98
CA ARG A 204 19.05 -3.00 3.28
C ARG A 204 20.35 -2.51 2.65
N ALA A 205 20.27 -1.86 1.49
CA ALA A 205 21.43 -1.32 0.79
C ALA A 205 21.97 -0.04 1.45
N GLU A 206 21.08 0.85 1.92
CA GLU A 206 21.48 2.17 2.44
C GLU A 206 21.80 2.17 3.94
N TYR A 207 21.17 1.30 4.73
CA TYR A 207 21.32 1.29 6.19
C TYR A 207 22.07 0.03 6.65
N VAL A 208 23.38 0.02 6.38
CA VAL A 208 24.27 -1.08 6.75
C VAL A 208 24.86 -0.87 8.15
N GLY A 209 24.88 -1.95 8.94
CA GLY A 209 25.51 -1.97 10.27
C GLY A 209 24.55 -1.76 11.45
N ILE A 210 24.95 -2.28 12.62
CA ILE A 210 24.12 -2.32 13.84
C ILE A 210 23.71 -0.91 14.29
N GLY A 211 24.59 0.08 14.17
CA GLY A 211 24.31 1.47 14.54
C GLY A 211 23.24 2.17 13.70
N MET A 212 22.91 1.65 12.51
CA MET A 212 21.89 2.21 11.63
C MET A 212 20.53 1.53 11.76
N LEU A 213 20.40 0.47 12.56
CA LEU A 213 19.16 -0.30 12.72
C LEU A 213 17.99 0.55 13.21
N ALA A 214 18.21 1.40 14.22
CA ALA A 214 17.18 2.27 14.76
C ALA A 214 16.68 3.28 13.70
N ARG A 215 17.61 3.89 12.96
CA ARG A 215 17.27 4.84 11.88
C ARG A 215 16.51 4.15 10.75
N ARG A 216 16.96 2.95 10.35
CA ARG A 216 16.29 2.12 9.35
C ARG A 216 14.85 1.81 9.77
N GLN A 217 14.66 1.41 11.03
CA GLN A 217 13.34 1.09 11.55
C GLN A 217 12.43 2.32 11.59
N GLY A 218 12.97 3.49 11.97
CA GLY A 218 12.22 4.75 11.97
C GLY A 218 11.70 5.12 10.57
N VAL A 219 12.56 5.06 9.55
CA VAL A 219 12.17 5.35 8.16
C VAL A 219 11.17 4.33 7.64
N LEU A 220 11.40 3.04 7.90
CA LEU A 220 10.48 1.96 7.50
C LEU A 220 9.09 2.13 8.12
N ASN A 221 9.02 2.42 9.41
CA ASN A 221 7.76 2.65 10.11
C ASN A 221 7.02 3.85 9.52
N ASN A 222 7.73 4.95 9.19
CA ASN A 222 7.12 6.11 8.55
C ASN A 222 6.50 5.76 7.19
N MET A 223 7.19 4.95 6.37
CA MET A 223 6.65 4.46 5.10
C MET A 223 5.42 3.57 5.28
N LEU A 224 5.47 2.60 6.20
CA LEU A 224 4.36 1.70 6.50
C LEU A 224 3.14 2.45 7.02
N HIS A 225 3.32 3.39 7.95
CA HIS A 225 2.26 4.25 8.45
C HIS A 225 1.66 5.11 7.34
N GLY A 226 2.50 5.67 6.45
CA GLY A 226 2.03 6.41 5.27
C GLY A 226 1.14 5.55 4.37
N LEU A 227 1.58 4.32 4.07
CA LEU A 227 0.84 3.37 3.25
C LEU A 227 -0.47 2.91 3.91
N SER A 228 -0.46 2.51 5.18
CA SER A 228 -1.69 2.14 5.91
C SER A 228 -2.68 3.30 5.96
N ARG A 229 -2.21 4.53 6.21
CA ARG A 229 -3.07 5.72 6.19
C ARG A 229 -3.75 5.90 4.83
N ILE A 230 -3.00 5.74 3.74
CA ILE A 230 -3.55 5.83 2.38
C ILE A 230 -4.56 4.70 2.12
N ALA A 231 -4.26 3.47 2.56
CA ALA A 231 -5.15 2.32 2.42
C ALA A 231 -6.53 2.60 3.06
N GLU A 232 -6.55 3.00 4.33
CA GLU A 232 -7.77 3.27 5.09
C GLU A 232 -8.53 4.51 4.57
N THR A 233 -7.81 5.59 4.25
CA THR A 233 -8.42 6.86 3.84
C THR A 233 -9.10 6.77 2.48
N TYR A 234 -8.49 6.05 1.53
CA TYR A 234 -8.95 5.97 0.14
C TYR A 234 -9.59 4.63 -0.21
N ASN A 235 -9.80 3.76 0.78
CA ASN A 235 -10.20 2.36 0.58
C ASN A 235 -9.38 1.68 -0.53
N CYS A 236 -8.06 1.81 -0.42
CA CYS A 236 -7.10 1.27 -1.38
C CYS A 236 -6.48 -0.01 -0.80
N GLY A 237 -6.28 -1.04 -1.63
CA GLY A 237 -5.44 -2.17 -1.25
C GLY A 237 -3.97 -1.80 -1.37
N VAL A 238 -3.15 -2.13 -0.37
CA VAL A 238 -1.69 -1.93 -0.46
C VAL A 238 -0.99 -3.28 -0.41
N LEU A 239 -0.26 -3.61 -1.47
CA LEU A 239 0.59 -4.80 -1.52
C LEU A 239 2.05 -4.39 -1.33
N VAL A 240 2.67 -4.92 -0.28
CA VAL A 240 4.11 -4.82 -0.07
C VAL A 240 4.74 -6.18 -0.29
N THR A 241 5.81 -6.24 -1.10
CA THR A 241 6.64 -7.44 -1.17
C THR A 241 7.87 -7.30 -0.30
N ASN A 242 8.29 -8.41 0.29
CA ASN A 242 9.53 -8.50 1.05
C ASN A 242 10.28 -9.78 0.71
N GLN A 243 11.58 -9.69 0.50
CA GLN A 243 12.41 -10.88 0.30
C GLN A 243 12.95 -11.32 1.65
N VAL A 244 12.78 -12.60 1.99
CA VAL A 244 13.41 -13.16 3.20
C VAL A 244 14.91 -13.25 2.93
N ALA A 245 15.72 -12.56 3.73
CA ALA A 245 17.14 -12.87 3.80
C ALA A 245 17.26 -14.19 4.55
N THR A 246 17.91 -15.19 3.95
CA THR A 246 18.21 -16.47 4.60
C THR A 246 18.71 -16.18 6.02
N LYS A 247 17.97 -16.63 7.04
CA LYS A 247 18.42 -16.57 8.45
C LYS A 247 19.83 -17.17 8.46
N MET A 248 20.85 -16.39 8.82
CA MET A 248 22.08 -16.99 9.34
C MET A 248 21.65 -17.79 10.56
N MET A 249 21.63 -19.11 10.44
CA MET A 249 21.39 -20.02 11.56
C MET A 249 22.35 -19.64 12.70
N GLY A 250 21.84 -19.19 13.84
CA GLY A 250 22.69 -18.91 14.99
C GLY A 250 22.01 -18.34 16.21
N MET A 251 21.17 -17.31 16.08
CA MET A 251 20.52 -16.66 17.23
C MET A 251 19.18 -16.11 16.77
N PHE A 252 18.14 -16.22 17.60
CA PHE A 252 16.74 -15.83 17.36
C PHE A 252 15.87 -16.88 16.64
N SER A 253 15.58 -17.96 17.39
CA SER A 253 14.32 -18.70 17.26
C SER A 253 13.18 -17.79 17.68
N GLY A 254 12.58 -17.13 16.70
CA GLY A 254 11.37 -16.32 16.82
C GLY A 254 10.96 -15.90 15.42
N ASP A 255 9.75 -16.27 15.02
CA ASP A 255 9.10 -15.83 13.78
C ASP A 255 8.41 -14.49 14.03
N ASP A 256 9.20 -13.45 14.32
CA ASP A 256 8.65 -12.12 14.55
C ASP A 256 8.72 -11.30 13.28
N ALA A 257 7.57 -11.14 12.63
CA ALA A 257 7.34 -10.11 11.62
C ALA A 257 7.54 -8.73 12.26
N ILE A 258 8.28 -7.86 11.57
CA ILE A 258 8.59 -6.52 12.05
C ILE A 258 7.41 -5.60 11.71
N GLY A 259 6.49 -5.42 12.66
CA GLY A 259 5.43 -4.43 12.59
C GLY A 259 4.05 -5.04 12.83
N GLY A 260 3.56 -4.91 14.07
CA GLY A 260 2.16 -5.23 14.38
C GLY A 260 1.21 -4.40 13.51
N ASN A 261 0.18 -5.08 12.98
CA ASN A 261 -0.88 -4.66 12.05
C ASN A 261 -0.70 -4.97 10.55
N SER A 262 0.23 -5.86 10.16
CA SER A 262 0.16 -6.50 8.84
C SER A 262 -0.61 -7.82 8.93
N GLU A 263 -1.61 -8.02 8.07
CA GLU A 263 -2.21 -9.33 7.86
C GLU A 263 -1.19 -10.16 7.08
N ILE A 264 -0.45 -11.00 7.82
CA ILE A 264 0.68 -11.79 7.34
C ILE A 264 0.15 -12.94 6.46
N ILE A 265 0.50 -12.91 5.17
CA ILE A 265 0.00 -13.85 4.17
C ILE A 265 1.18 -14.65 3.56
N PHE A 266 1.38 -15.82 4.18
CA PHE A 266 1.92 -17.11 3.68
C PHE A 266 3.41 -17.48 3.64
N ASN A 267 3.61 -18.74 4.07
CA ASN A 267 4.76 -19.62 3.94
C ASN A 267 4.81 -20.28 2.53
N ASP A 268 6.02 -20.68 2.10
CA ASP A 268 6.47 -21.06 0.76
C ASP A 268 5.67 -22.19 0.05
N SER A 269 4.89 -22.97 0.80
CA SER A 269 4.18 -24.14 0.29
C SER A 269 2.91 -23.82 -0.51
N LEU A 270 2.27 -22.66 -0.30
CA LEU A 270 0.96 -22.35 -0.90
C LEU A 270 1.05 -21.63 -2.25
N LEU A 271 2.05 -20.78 -2.45
CA LEU A 271 2.31 -20.14 -3.75
C LEU A 271 2.81 -21.14 -4.79
N ASN A 272 3.54 -22.18 -4.36
CA ASN A 272 4.02 -23.26 -5.22
C ASN A 272 2.93 -24.27 -5.63
N ASN A 273 1.88 -24.42 -4.81
CA ASN A 273 0.74 -25.30 -5.09
C ASN A 273 -0.34 -24.67 -5.99
N CYS A 274 -0.16 -23.42 -6.43
CA CYS A 274 -0.94 -22.83 -7.51
C CYS A 274 -0.29 -23.19 -8.84
N PRO A 275 -0.85 -24.11 -9.65
CA PRO A 275 -0.23 -24.58 -10.91
C PRO A 275 -0.02 -23.49 -11.97
N TRP A 276 -0.48 -22.26 -11.69
CA TRP A 276 -0.40 -21.09 -12.57
C TRP A 276 0.57 -20.01 -12.07
N LEU A 277 1.01 -20.06 -10.81
CA LEU A 277 2.03 -19.14 -10.26
C LEU A 277 3.45 -19.71 -10.42
N SER A 278 3.55 -21.04 -10.50
CA SER A 278 4.76 -21.82 -10.78
C SER A 278 4.76 -22.30 -12.24
N LEU A 279 5.11 -21.43 -13.19
CA LEU A 279 5.56 -21.91 -14.50
C LEU A 279 7.08 -22.10 -14.48
N PRO A 280 7.60 -23.27 -14.91
CA PRO A 280 9.03 -23.50 -15.04
C PRO A 280 9.59 -22.62 -16.17
N CYS A 281 10.54 -21.76 -15.83
CA CYS A 281 11.39 -21.13 -16.83
C CYS A 281 12.35 -22.18 -17.40
N ASN A 282 11.93 -22.89 -18.45
CA ASN A 282 12.84 -23.43 -19.45
C ASN A 282 12.84 -22.45 -20.62
N VAL A 283 13.85 -21.56 -20.68
CA VAL A 283 14.98 -21.51 -21.63
C VAL A 283 15.89 -20.38 -21.15
#